data_AF-A0A9D8BRG3-F1
#
_entry.id   AF-A0A9D8BRG3-F1
#
_cell.length_a   1.000
_cell.length_b   1.000
_cell.length_c   1.000
_cell.angle_alpha   90.00
_cell.angle_beta   90.00
_cell.angle_gamma   90.00
#
_symmetry.space_group_name_H-M   'P 1'
#
loop_
_entity.id
_entity.type
_entity.pdbx_description
1 polymer ?
#
loop_
_entity_poly.entity_id
_entity_poly.type
_entity_poly.pdbx_seq_one_letter_code
_entity_poly.pdbx_strand_id
1 'polypeptide(L)'
;MDGVEGPECNAVADGSLTFTRDGKRVAYVAWKGAKWFAVVDGVEGPKYDAIEDGGLVSSRDGKRLAYRAQRGAAQVVVVDGIEGPEYDAIATRSVKFSRDGKRLAYIAKRGEAHVVVVDGVEGPQYEGIMENGPRFRRQGYVEYLAHRESILYRVKQYPPATSKNAER
;
A
#
# COMPACT_ATOMS: atom_id res chain seq x y z
N MET A 1 -26.65 -7.87 10.12
CA MET A 1 -25.40 -7.91 10.91
C MET A 1 -25.29 -9.31 11.45
N ASP A 2 -24.23 -10.00 11.10
CA ASP A 2 -23.94 -11.42 11.37
C ASP A 2 -23.38 -11.68 12.78
N GLY A 3 -23.16 -10.64 13.59
CA GLY A 3 -22.83 -10.78 15.01
C GLY A 3 -21.44 -11.37 15.29
N VAL A 4 -20.53 -11.32 14.32
CA VAL A 4 -19.16 -11.81 14.50
C VAL A 4 -18.40 -10.83 15.40
N GLU A 5 -17.92 -11.32 16.54
CA GLU A 5 -17.08 -10.55 17.46
C GLU A 5 -15.70 -10.29 16.84
N GLY A 6 -15.25 -9.04 16.92
CA GLY A 6 -13.89 -8.65 16.57
C GLY A 6 -12.91 -8.88 17.73
N PRO A 7 -11.59 -8.83 17.46
CA PRO A 7 -10.58 -8.92 18.51
C PRO A 7 -10.74 -7.83 19.58
N GLU A 8 -10.43 -8.19 20.83
CA GLU A 8 -10.36 -7.24 21.93
C GLU A 8 -9.38 -6.11 21.62
N CYS A 9 -9.85 -4.87 21.67
CA CYS A 9 -9.04 -3.68 21.45
C CYS A 9 -9.44 -2.57 22.42
N ASN A 10 -8.50 -1.65 22.64
CA ASN A 10 -8.73 -0.50 23.52
C ASN A 10 -9.44 0.64 22.78
N ALA A 11 -9.25 0.75 21.47
CA ALA A 11 -9.91 1.74 20.61
C ALA A 11 -9.89 1.30 19.13
N VAL A 12 -10.83 1.84 18.34
CA VAL A 12 -10.85 1.78 16.87
C VAL A 12 -10.65 3.20 16.35
N ALA A 13 -9.77 3.37 15.36
CA ALA A 13 -9.53 4.68 14.76
C ALA A 13 -10.78 5.19 14.03
N ASP A 14 -11.15 6.44 14.28
CA ASP A 14 -12.32 7.07 13.65
C ASP A 14 -12.15 7.13 12.12
N GLY A 15 -13.23 6.86 11.38
CA GLY A 15 -13.21 6.80 9.92
C GLY A 15 -12.34 5.70 9.29
N SER A 16 -11.76 4.78 10.08
CA SER A 16 -10.92 3.69 9.54
C SER A 16 -11.72 2.49 9.03
N LEU A 17 -13.01 2.41 9.37
CA LEU A 17 -13.88 1.31 8.96
C LEU A 17 -14.13 1.35 7.45
N THR A 18 -13.72 0.30 6.76
CA THR A 18 -14.05 0.09 5.34
C THR A 18 -14.78 -1.22 5.14
N PHE A 19 -15.85 -1.16 4.36
CA PHE A 19 -16.56 -2.33 3.86
C PHE A 19 -16.13 -2.59 2.43
N THR A 20 -15.98 -3.86 2.08
CA THR A 20 -15.92 -4.22 0.67
C THR A 20 -17.24 -3.92 0.00
N ARG A 21 -17.20 -3.68 -1.32
CA ARG A 21 -18.39 -3.27 -2.08
C ARG A 21 -19.51 -4.31 -2.06
N ASP A 22 -19.18 -5.58 -1.83
CA ASP A 22 -20.15 -6.66 -1.65
C ASP A 22 -20.67 -6.81 -0.20
N GLY A 23 -20.20 -5.96 0.72
CA GLY A 23 -20.59 -5.93 2.13
C GLY A 23 -20.07 -7.10 2.96
N LYS A 24 -19.20 -7.95 2.41
CA LYS A 24 -18.80 -9.21 3.03
C LYS A 24 -17.54 -9.14 3.86
N ARG A 25 -16.70 -8.14 3.64
CA ARG A 25 -15.45 -7.98 4.38
C ARG A 25 -15.41 -6.64 5.07
N VAL A 26 -14.88 -6.70 6.28
CA VAL A 26 -14.75 -5.55 7.17
C VAL A 26 -13.27 -5.39 7.47
N ALA A 27 -12.75 -4.19 7.25
CA ALA A 27 -11.43 -3.83 7.73
C ALA A 27 -11.47 -2.53 8.52
N TYR A 28 -10.72 -2.48 9.62
CA TYR A 28 -10.60 -1.31 10.47
C TYR A 28 -9.23 -1.27 11.13
N VAL A 29 -8.86 -0.11 11.67
CA VAL A 29 -7.61 0.07 12.41
C VAL A 29 -7.93 0.09 13.91
N ALA A 30 -7.27 -0.78 14.66
CA ALA A 30 -7.47 -0.93 16.10
C ALA A 30 -6.18 -0.64 16.87
N TRP A 31 -6.33 -0.24 18.12
CA TRP A 31 -5.25 0.03 19.05
C TRP A 31 -5.30 -0.93 20.23
N LYS A 32 -4.16 -1.58 20.55
CA LYS A 32 -4.01 -2.48 21.71
C LYS A 32 -2.56 -2.49 22.16
N GLY A 33 -2.33 -2.37 23.47
CA GLY A 33 -0.99 -2.49 24.06
C GLY A 33 0.03 -1.52 23.46
N ALA A 34 -0.37 -0.26 23.27
CA ALA A 34 0.45 0.81 22.68
C ALA A 34 0.84 0.64 21.19
N LYS A 35 0.21 -0.28 20.46
CA LYS A 35 0.42 -0.46 19.02
C LYS A 35 -0.89 -0.41 18.24
N TRP A 36 -0.79 0.06 17.01
CA TRP A 36 -1.86 0.02 16.01
C TRP A 36 -1.73 -1.20 15.12
N PHE A 37 -2.86 -1.78 14.71
CA PHE A 37 -2.90 -2.89 13.76
C PHE A 37 -4.20 -2.81 12.94
N ALA A 38 -4.13 -3.28 11.70
CA ALA A 38 -5.34 -3.47 10.90
C ALA A 38 -5.99 -4.79 11.30
N VAL A 39 -7.31 -4.79 11.46
CA VAL A 39 -8.12 -6.00 11.57
C VAL A 39 -8.83 -6.19 10.25
N VAL A 40 -8.73 -7.39 9.68
CA VAL A 40 -9.40 -7.75 8.43
C VAL A 40 -10.18 -9.03 8.65
N ASP A 41 -11.50 -8.98 8.51
CA ASP A 41 -12.40 -10.13 8.74
C ASP A 41 -12.19 -10.79 10.10
N GLY A 42 -11.98 -9.97 11.14
CA GLY A 42 -11.72 -10.41 12.51
C GLY A 42 -10.28 -10.86 12.79
N VAL A 43 -9.41 -10.90 11.78
CA VAL A 43 -8.01 -11.31 11.92
C VAL A 43 -7.12 -10.10 12.19
N GLU A 44 -6.40 -10.12 13.32
CA GLU A 44 -5.39 -9.10 13.64
C GLU A 44 -4.18 -9.20 12.68
N GLY A 45 -3.80 -8.09 12.07
CA GLY A 45 -2.56 -7.95 11.30
C GLY A 45 -1.34 -7.62 12.17
N PRO A 46 -0.19 -7.33 11.54
CA PRO A 46 1.01 -6.93 12.27
C PRO A 46 0.83 -5.61 13.04
N LYS A 47 1.68 -5.39 14.05
CA LYS A 47 1.60 -4.28 15.00
C LYS A 47 2.61 -3.17 14.67
N TYR A 48 2.16 -1.93 14.78
CA TYR A 48 2.87 -0.74 14.33
C TYR A 48 2.80 0.41 15.32
N ASP A 49 3.74 1.35 15.22
CA ASP A 49 3.72 2.58 16.01
C ASP A 49 2.60 3.53 15.56
N ALA A 50 2.27 3.50 14.27
CA ALA A 50 1.12 4.17 13.69
C ALA A 50 0.67 3.46 12.41
N ILE A 51 -0.63 3.55 12.11
CA ILE A 51 -1.19 3.32 10.78
C ILE A 51 -1.86 4.64 10.38
N GLU A 52 -1.60 5.13 9.17
CA GLU A 52 -2.09 6.46 8.76
C GLU A 52 -3.63 6.53 8.78
N ASP A 53 -4.16 7.65 9.29
CA ASP A 53 -5.61 7.95 9.30
C ASP A 53 -6.19 7.95 7.88
N GLY A 54 -7.28 7.21 7.68
CA GLY A 54 -7.85 6.99 6.35
C GLY A 54 -6.93 6.21 5.39
N GLY A 55 -5.87 5.58 5.91
CA GLY A 55 -4.80 4.93 5.16
C GLY A 55 -5.11 3.51 4.67
N LEU A 56 -6.31 2.98 4.97
CA LEU A 56 -6.78 1.72 4.38
C LEU A 56 -7.24 1.96 2.94
N VAL A 57 -6.46 1.47 1.99
CA VAL A 57 -6.76 1.51 0.56
C VAL A 57 -7.31 0.14 0.15
N SER A 58 -8.51 0.08 -0.44
CA SER A 58 -9.08 -1.17 -0.94
C SER A 58 -9.03 -1.24 -2.48
N SER A 59 -8.91 -2.45 -3.02
CA SER A 59 -9.15 -2.68 -4.45
C SER A 59 -10.62 -2.44 -4.78
N ARG A 60 -10.93 -2.14 -6.05
CA ARG A 60 -12.30 -1.79 -6.47
C ARG A 60 -13.32 -2.91 -6.23
N ASP A 61 -12.86 -4.16 -6.27
CA ASP A 61 -13.65 -5.35 -5.97
C ASP A 61 -13.66 -5.70 -4.47
N GLY A 62 -12.93 -4.95 -3.63
CA GLY A 62 -12.81 -5.16 -2.19
C GLY A 62 -11.96 -6.37 -1.79
N LYS A 63 -11.42 -7.13 -2.74
CA LYS A 63 -10.69 -8.36 -2.41
C LYS A 63 -9.31 -8.13 -1.82
N ARG A 64 -8.77 -6.92 -2.00
CA ARG A 64 -7.45 -6.57 -1.52
C ARG A 64 -7.47 -5.32 -0.68
N LEU A 65 -6.57 -5.29 0.29
CA LEU A 65 -6.38 -4.18 1.21
C LEU A 65 -4.89 -3.84 1.27
N ALA A 66 -4.59 -2.55 1.28
CA ALA A 66 -3.24 -2.07 1.55
C ALA A 66 -3.26 -0.88 2.48
N TYR A 67 -2.20 -0.72 3.27
CA TYR A 67 -2.06 0.43 4.15
C TYR A 67 -0.60 0.77 4.40
N ARG A 68 -0.36 2.04 4.73
CA ARG A 68 0.94 2.51 5.18
C ARG A 68 1.02 2.43 6.69
N ALA A 69 2.13 1.91 7.19
CA ALA A 69 2.38 1.80 8.61
C ALA A 69 3.77 2.30 9.00
N GLN A 70 3.88 2.85 10.20
CA GLN A 70 5.11 3.35 10.81
C GLN A 70 5.70 2.28 11.75
N ARG A 71 6.99 2.02 11.61
CA ARG A 71 7.78 1.17 12.52
C ARG A 71 9.09 1.88 12.86
N GLY A 72 9.18 2.43 14.06
CA GLY A 72 10.28 3.29 14.46
C GLY A 72 10.45 4.45 13.48
N ALA A 73 11.66 4.56 12.92
CA ALA A 73 12.00 5.57 11.92
C ALA A 73 11.57 5.21 10.48
N ALA A 74 11.15 3.97 10.23
CA ALA A 74 10.82 3.48 8.91
C ALA A 74 9.30 3.45 8.67
N GLN A 75 8.94 3.41 7.40
CA GLN A 75 7.58 3.16 6.92
C GLN A 75 7.56 1.95 5.99
N VAL A 76 6.46 1.18 6.09
CA VAL A 76 6.17 0.03 5.24
C VAL A 76 4.82 0.19 4.59
N VAL A 77 4.65 -0.46 3.43
CA VAL A 77 3.33 -0.72 2.85
C VAL A 77 2.99 -2.18 3.11
N VAL A 78 1.88 -2.42 3.77
CA VAL A 78 1.32 -3.76 3.96
C VAL A 78 0.28 -3.99 2.89
N VAL A 79 0.31 -5.16 2.24
CA VAL A 79 -0.67 -5.54 1.23
C VAL A 79 -1.19 -6.93 1.59
N ASP A 80 -2.51 -7.04 1.80
CA ASP A 80 -3.16 -8.30 2.15
C ASP A 80 -2.53 -9.00 3.37
N GLY A 81 -2.08 -8.19 4.35
CA GLY A 81 -1.40 -8.66 5.57
C GLY A 81 0.10 -8.94 5.41
N ILE A 82 0.65 -8.84 4.19
CA ILE A 82 2.06 -9.08 3.90
C ILE A 82 2.81 -7.75 3.88
N GLU A 83 3.88 -7.67 4.68
CA GLU A 83 4.74 -6.50 4.75
C GLU A 83 5.65 -6.40 3.53
N GLY A 84 5.71 -5.20 2.93
CA GLY A 84 6.71 -4.85 1.93
C GLY A 84 8.04 -4.40 2.55
N PRO A 85 8.99 -3.95 1.71
CA PRO A 85 10.27 -3.41 2.18
C PRO A 85 10.10 -2.17 3.07
N GLU A 86 11.11 -1.91 3.91
CA GLU A 86 11.22 -0.70 4.71
C GLU A 86 11.81 0.47 3.91
N TYR A 87 11.27 1.65 4.16
CA TYR A 87 11.64 2.91 3.52
C TYR A 87 11.67 4.04 4.55
N ASP A 88 12.43 5.10 4.26
CA ASP A 88 12.49 6.27 5.14
C ASP A 88 11.16 7.03 5.15
N ALA A 89 10.46 7.03 4.01
CA ALA A 89 9.11 7.54 3.89
C ALA A 89 8.38 6.89 2.71
N ILE A 90 7.06 6.78 2.83
CA ILE A 90 6.16 6.46 1.71
C ILE A 90 5.30 7.69 1.45
N ALA A 91 5.25 8.17 0.22
CA ALA A 91 4.54 9.41 -0.09
C ALA A 91 3.03 9.29 0.19
N THR A 92 2.47 10.31 0.83
CA THR A 92 1.05 10.37 1.21
C THR A 92 0.13 10.23 0.00
N ARG A 93 -0.91 9.39 0.14
CA ARG A 93 -1.89 9.07 -0.93
C ARG A 93 -1.28 8.48 -2.22
N SER A 94 -0.04 7.97 -2.17
CA SER A 94 0.60 7.35 -3.34
C SER A 94 0.21 5.88 -3.53
N VAL A 95 -0.18 5.17 -2.45
CA VAL A 95 -0.60 3.77 -2.49
C VAL A 95 -1.90 3.63 -3.27
N LYS A 96 -1.86 2.91 -4.40
CA LYS A 96 -3.00 2.76 -5.31
C LYS A 96 -3.05 1.36 -5.90
N PHE A 97 -4.26 0.82 -6.01
CA PHE A 97 -4.52 -0.38 -6.81
C PHE A 97 -4.74 -0.04 -8.29
N SER A 98 -4.42 -0.99 -9.16
CA SER A 98 -4.87 -0.98 -10.56
C SER A 98 -6.40 -1.10 -10.63
N ARG A 99 -7.00 -0.68 -11.77
CA ARG A 99 -8.46 -0.70 -11.94
C ARG A 99 -9.08 -2.09 -11.79
N ASP A 100 -8.33 -3.13 -12.18
CA ASP A 100 -8.72 -4.54 -12.03
C ASP A 100 -8.34 -5.13 -10.65
N GLY A 101 -7.77 -4.33 -9.76
CA GLY A 101 -7.37 -4.74 -8.40
C GLY A 101 -6.12 -5.63 -8.35
N LYS A 102 -5.60 -6.10 -9.49
CA LYS A 102 -4.54 -7.11 -9.51
C LYS A 102 -3.17 -6.59 -9.07
N ARG A 103 -2.96 -5.27 -9.14
CA ARG A 103 -1.64 -4.68 -8.91
C ARG A 103 -1.70 -3.51 -7.98
N LEU A 104 -0.58 -3.22 -7.35
CA LEU A 104 -0.43 -2.11 -6.43
C LEU A 104 0.86 -1.33 -6.73
N ALA A 105 0.77 -0.01 -6.65
CA ALA A 105 1.92 0.87 -6.78
C ALA A 105 1.93 1.95 -5.71
N TYR A 106 3.13 2.39 -5.32
CA TYR A 106 3.34 3.49 -4.39
C TYR A 106 4.68 4.18 -4.64
N ILE A 107 4.87 5.36 -4.06
CA ILE A 107 6.14 6.09 -4.11
C ILE A 107 6.82 5.95 -2.76
N ALA A 108 8.08 5.57 -2.78
CA ALA A 108 8.90 5.41 -1.59
C ALA A 108 10.16 6.25 -1.67
N LYS A 109 10.65 6.70 -0.51
CA LYS A 109 11.91 7.41 -0.34
C LYS A 109 12.92 6.50 0.36
N ARG A 110 14.16 6.49 -0.15
CA ARG A 110 15.32 5.85 0.47
C ARG A 110 16.54 6.73 0.28
N GLY A 111 17.10 7.24 1.37
CA GLY A 111 18.10 8.30 1.37
C GLY A 111 17.59 9.52 0.61
N GLU A 112 18.40 10.00 -0.32
CA GLU A 112 18.06 11.15 -1.19
C GLU A 112 17.23 10.77 -2.43
N ALA A 113 16.93 9.48 -2.62
CA ALA A 113 16.24 8.99 -3.81
C ALA A 113 14.77 8.65 -3.54
N HIS A 114 13.96 8.83 -4.57
CA HIS A 114 12.59 8.35 -4.66
C HIS A 114 12.48 7.26 -5.74
N VAL A 115 11.70 6.22 -5.43
CA VAL A 115 11.39 5.11 -6.34
C VAL A 115 9.88 4.93 -6.43
N VAL A 116 9.43 4.43 -7.57
CA VAL A 116 8.08 3.87 -7.71
C VAL A 116 8.19 2.35 -7.54
N VAL A 117 7.46 1.83 -6.56
CA VAL A 117 7.36 0.39 -6.32
C VAL A 117 6.12 -0.13 -6.99
N VAL A 118 6.25 -1.20 -7.76
CA VAL A 118 5.11 -1.87 -8.42
C VAL A 118 5.14 -3.35 -8.04
N ASP A 119 4.10 -3.82 -7.38
CA ASP A 119 3.96 -5.21 -6.93
C ASP A 119 5.18 -5.71 -6.13
N GLY A 120 5.70 -4.83 -5.26
CA GLY A 120 6.86 -5.12 -4.40
C GLY A 120 8.22 -4.92 -5.08
N VAL A 121 8.26 -4.60 -6.37
CA VAL A 121 9.51 -4.40 -7.12
C VAL A 121 9.81 -2.91 -7.28
N GLU A 122 10.98 -2.50 -6.79
CA GLU A 122 11.49 -1.13 -6.92
C GLU A 122 11.83 -0.81 -8.39
N GLY A 123 11.39 0.38 -8.84
CA GLY A 123 11.78 0.95 -10.12
C GLY A 123 13.09 1.75 -10.06
N PRO A 124 13.43 2.48 -11.14
CA PRO A 124 14.60 3.34 -11.16
C PRO A 124 14.52 4.47 -10.12
N GLN A 125 15.68 4.87 -9.62
CA GLN A 125 15.85 5.95 -8.63
C GLN A 125 15.88 7.33 -9.31
N TYR A 126 15.18 8.28 -8.68
CA TYR A 126 15.09 9.69 -9.09
C TYR A 126 15.22 10.61 -7.87
N GLU A 127 15.57 11.88 -8.08
CA GLU A 127 15.58 12.87 -6.99
C GLU A 127 14.16 13.19 -6.51
N GLY A 128 13.18 13.16 -7.41
CA GLY A 128 11.77 13.32 -7.05
C GLY A 128 10.81 12.72 -8.06
N ILE A 129 9.63 12.34 -7.56
CA ILE A 129 8.48 11.88 -8.35
C ILE A 129 7.37 12.92 -8.21
N MET A 130 6.80 13.36 -9.33
CA MET A 130 5.79 14.42 -9.32
C MET A 130 4.47 13.94 -8.70
N GLU A 131 3.75 14.84 -8.02
CA GLU A 131 2.56 14.60 -7.18
C GLU A 131 1.36 13.94 -7.91
N ASN A 132 1.41 13.83 -9.25
CA ASN A 132 0.37 13.27 -10.09
C ASN A 132 0.60 11.82 -10.57
N GLY A 133 1.70 11.17 -10.16
CA GLY A 133 2.00 9.75 -10.41
C GLY A 133 1.91 8.89 -9.13
N PRO A 134 2.14 7.57 -9.20
CA PRO A 134 2.06 6.67 -10.35
C PRO A 134 0.62 6.48 -10.87
N ARG A 135 0.48 6.25 -12.19
CA ARG A 135 -0.81 5.95 -12.83
C ARG A 135 -0.76 4.61 -13.57
N PHE A 136 -1.69 3.72 -13.25
CA PHE A 136 -1.88 2.49 -14.02
C PHE A 136 -2.45 2.80 -15.41
N ARG A 137 -1.82 2.24 -16.45
CA ARG A 137 -2.28 2.30 -17.84
C ARG A 137 -2.93 0.98 -18.28
N ARG A 138 -3.80 1.02 -19.29
CA ARG A 138 -4.57 -0.15 -19.78
C ARG A 138 -3.70 -1.33 -20.24
N GLN A 139 -2.48 -1.05 -20.71
CA GLN A 139 -1.50 -2.07 -21.12
C GLN A 139 -0.80 -2.73 -19.92
N GLY A 140 -1.21 -2.39 -18.70
CA GLY A 140 -0.59 -2.92 -17.49
C GLY A 140 0.81 -2.39 -17.31
N TYR A 141 1.12 -1.12 -17.55
CA TYR A 141 2.34 -0.51 -17.02
C TYR A 141 1.95 0.66 -16.11
N VAL A 142 2.89 1.09 -15.28
CA VAL A 142 2.75 2.27 -14.44
C VAL A 142 3.49 3.42 -15.11
N GLU A 143 2.81 4.56 -15.24
CA GLU A 143 3.37 5.78 -15.82
C GLU A 143 3.45 6.89 -14.79
N TYR A 144 4.57 7.61 -14.77
CA TYR A 144 4.80 8.75 -13.89
C TYR A 144 5.81 9.73 -14.49
N LEU A 145 5.83 10.93 -13.92
CA LEU A 145 6.84 11.93 -14.18
C LEU A 145 7.83 11.94 -13.02
N ALA A 146 9.12 11.97 -13.33
CA ALA A 146 10.19 12.02 -12.35
C ALA A 146 11.23 13.05 -12.79
N HIS A 147 11.96 13.63 -11.86
CA HIS A 147 13.10 14.47 -12.19
C HIS A 147 14.38 13.94 -11.55
N ARG A 148 15.48 14.16 -12.26
CA ARG A 148 16.85 13.96 -11.78
C ARG A 148 17.69 15.05 -12.42
N GLU A 149 18.40 15.82 -11.61
CA GLU A 149 19.03 17.07 -12.01
C GLU A 149 17.97 18.02 -12.64
N SER A 150 18.32 18.70 -13.73
CA SER A 150 17.42 19.58 -14.48
C SER A 150 16.57 18.87 -15.54
N ILE A 151 16.53 17.51 -15.55
CA ILE A 151 15.86 16.74 -16.59
C ILE A 151 14.56 16.12 -16.04
N LEU A 152 13.46 16.36 -16.76
CA LEU A 152 12.17 15.71 -16.53
C LEU A 152 12.06 14.44 -17.39
N TYR A 153 11.75 13.32 -16.73
CA TYR A 153 11.56 12.01 -17.34
C TYR A 153 10.09 11.62 -17.32
N ARG A 154 9.60 11.12 -18.44
CA ARG A 154 8.35 10.35 -18.50
C ARG A 154 8.69 8.87 -18.45
N VAL A 155 8.41 8.23 -17.32
CA VAL A 155 8.82 6.85 -17.06
C VAL A 155 7.64 5.91 -17.30
N LYS A 156 7.92 4.78 -17.98
CA LYS A 156 6.99 3.66 -18.13
C LYS A 156 7.60 2.44 -17.45
N GLN A 157 7.09 2.09 -16.29
CA GLN A 157 7.53 0.93 -15.54
C GLN A 157 6.58 -0.24 -15.79
N TYR A 158 7.10 -1.27 -16.43
CA TYR A 158 6.36 -2.50 -16.71
C TYR A 158 6.37 -3.42 -15.48
N PRO A 159 5.36 -4.27 -15.32
CA PRO A 159 5.32 -5.27 -14.26
C PRO A 159 6.55 -6.16 -14.37
N PRO A 160 7.02 -6.71 -13.23
CA PRO A 160 8.03 -7.75 -13.28
C PRO A 160 7.57 -8.89 -14.20
N ALA A 161 8.50 -9.43 -14.98
CA ALA A 161 8.23 -10.60 -15.78
C ALA A 161 7.71 -11.70 -14.86
N THR A 162 6.56 -12.29 -15.18
CA THR A 162 6.06 -13.45 -14.43
C THR A 162 7.10 -14.55 -14.62
N SER A 163 7.75 -14.98 -13.55
CA SER A 163 8.69 -16.10 -13.61
C SER A 163 7.95 -17.34 -14.12
N LYS A 164 8.03 -17.61 -15.43
CA LYS A 164 7.78 -18.93 -15.99
C LYS A 164 8.98 -19.80 -15.59
N ASN A 165 9.00 -20.30 -14.36
CA ASN A 165 9.87 -21.40 -13.95
C ASN A 165 9.46 -21.92 -12.58
N ALA A 166 8.63 -22.96 -12.56
CA ALA A 166 8.61 -24.00 -11.54
C ALA A 166 7.73 -25.18 -11.96
N GLU A 167 7.89 -25.71 -13.19
CA GLU A 167 7.42 -27.07 -13.52
C GLU A 167 8.43 -27.71 -14.49
N ARG A 168 9.37 -28.47 -13.91
CA ARG A 168 10.04 -29.61 -14.54
C ARG A 168 10.07 -30.73 -13.51
#